data_AF-A0A401X3E1-F1
#
_entry.id   AF-A0A401X3E1-F1
#
_cell.length_a   1.000
_cell.length_b   1.000
_cell.length_c   1.000
_cell.angle_alpha   90.00
_cell.angle_beta   90.00
_cell.angle_gamma   90.00
#
_symmetry.space_group_name_H-M   'P 1'
#
loop_
_entity.id
_entity.type
_entity.pdbx_description
1 polymer ?
#
loop_
_entity_poly.entity_id
_entity_poly.type
_entity_poly.pdbx_seq_one_letter_code
_entity_poly.pdbx_strand_id
1 'polypeptide(L)'
;MELYAILKIVWAVMLGVLFIGLGTMVGMDMGVGTLLRFVGRNDAERRTALNIIGPHWDGNQVWFILGGGAIFAAFPRSTVHRSQFFMWS
;
A
#
# COMPACT_ATOMS: atom_id res chain seq x y z
N MET A 1 -2.14 27.04 -18.81
CA MET A 1 -1.95 26.97 -17.34
C MET A 1 -3.06 26.13 -16.70
N GLU A 2 -4.33 26.37 -17.02
CA GLU A 2 -5.49 25.61 -16.52
C GLU A 2 -5.41 24.08 -16.71
N LEU A 3 -5.12 23.60 -17.92
CA LEU A 3 -5.06 22.15 -18.21
C LEU A 3 -4.03 21.40 -17.34
N TYR A 4 -2.88 22.03 -17.09
CA TYR A 4 -1.82 21.45 -16.26
C TYR A 4 -2.25 21.39 -14.78
N ALA A 5 -3.01 22.37 -14.29
CA ALA A 5 -3.58 22.34 -12.95
C ALA A 5 -4.64 21.25 -12.81
N ILE A 6 -5.53 21.09 -13.81
CA ILE A 6 -6.54 20.03 -13.83
C ILE A 6 -5.86 18.65 -13.82
N LEU A 7 -4.83 18.44 -14.64
CA LEU A 7 -4.10 17.17 -14.69
C LEU A 7 -3.46 16.82 -13.33
N LYS A 8 -2.90 17.80 -12.62
CA LYS A 8 -2.37 17.59 -11.27
C LYS A 8 -3.43 17.14 -10.27
N ILE A 9 -4.61 17.77 -10.31
CA ILE A 9 -5.72 17.43 -9.42
C ILE A 9 -6.22 16.03 -9.71
N VAL A 10 -6.40 15.67 -11.00
CA VAL A 10 -6.79 14.32 -11.40
C VAL A 10 -5.82 13.27 -10.86
N TRP A 11 -4.51 13.47 -11.05
CA TRP A 11 -3.49 12.57 -10.50
C TRP A 11 -3.51 12.51 -8.97
N ALA A 12 -3.71 13.65 -8.29
CA ALA A 12 -3.81 13.68 -6.83
C ALA A 12 -5.02 12.88 -6.32
N VAL A 13 -6.18 13.01 -6.97
CA VAL A 13 -7.39 12.24 -6.62
C VAL A 13 -7.19 10.75 -6.89
N MET A 14 -6.62 10.38 -8.04
CA MET A 14 -6.33 8.99 -8.36
C MET A 14 -5.37 8.36 -7.35
N LEU A 15 -4.29 9.06 -6.99
CA LEU A 15 -3.36 8.59 -5.96
C LEU A 15 -4.01 8.55 -4.57
N GLY A 16 -4.90 9.49 -4.25
CA GLY A 16 -5.68 9.47 -3.01
C GLY A 16 -6.54 8.20 -2.89
N VAL A 17 -7.29 7.87 -3.94
CA VAL A 17 -8.08 6.62 -4.00
C VAL A 17 -7.18 5.39 -3.90
N LEU A 18 -6.05 5.40 -4.60
CA LEU A 18 -5.07 4.32 -4.56
C LEU A 18 -4.51 4.10 -3.15
N PHE A 19 -4.15 5.16 -2.44
CA PHE A 19 -3.63 5.07 -1.07
C PHE A 19 -4.69 4.66 -0.05
N ILE A 20 -5.96 5.04 -0.24
CA ILE A 20 -7.06 4.54 0.59
C ILE A 20 -7.21 3.03 0.39
N GLY A 21 -7.18 2.55 -0.85
CA GLY A 21 -7.22 1.12 -1.17
C GLY A 21 -6.05 0.35 -0.55
N LEU A 22 -4.82 0.84 -0.76
CA LEU A 22 -3.60 0.28 -0.18
C LEU A 22 -3.68 0.25 1.35
N GLY A 23 -4.02 1.37 1.98
CA GLY A 23 -4.11 1.48 3.44
C GLY A 23 -5.17 0.57 4.04
N THR A 24 -6.27 0.32 3.34
CA THR A 24 -7.34 -0.57 3.83
C THR A 24 -6.94 -2.04 3.69
N MET A 25 -6.53 -2.47 2.50
CA MET A 25 -6.28 -3.88 2.20
C MET A 25 -4.99 -4.36 2.86
N VAL A 26 -3.87 -3.67 2.59
CA VAL A 26 -2.58 -4.02 3.18
C VAL A 26 -2.55 -3.69 4.69
N GLY A 27 -3.25 -2.63 5.11
CA GLY A 27 -3.33 -2.28 6.53
C GLY A 27 -4.06 -3.36 7.35
N MET A 28 -5.10 -3.98 6.81
CA MET A 28 -5.76 -5.12 7.45
C MET A 28 -4.78 -6.30 7.61
N ASP A 29 -4.07 -6.64 6.54
CA ASP A 29 -3.10 -7.74 6.49
C ASP A 29 -1.98 -7.59 7.52
N MET A 30 -1.33 -6.42 7.55
CA MET A 30 -0.32 -6.09 8.56
C MET A 30 -0.92 -5.94 9.96
N GLY A 31 -2.16 -5.47 10.06
CA GLY A 31 -2.90 -5.35 11.31
C GLY A 31 -3.13 -6.69 11.99
N VAL A 32 -3.61 -7.70 11.25
CA VAL A 32 -3.74 -9.08 11.73
C VAL A 32 -2.37 -9.64 12.12
N GLY A 33 -1.34 -9.41 11.29
CA GLY A 33 0.07 -9.73 11.58
C GLY A 33 0.56 -9.17 12.93
N THR A 34 0.26 -7.90 13.20
CA THR A 34 0.68 -7.21 14.43
C THR A 34 -0.10 -7.68 15.65
N LEU A 35 -1.40 -7.96 15.47
CA LEU A 35 -2.28 -8.41 16.54
C LEU A 35 -2.05 -9.87 16.96
N LEU A 36 -1.43 -10.70 16.11
CA LEU A 36 -1.15 -12.12 16.37
C LEU A 36 -0.46 -12.39 17.72
N ARG A 37 0.38 -11.47 18.20
CA ARG A 37 1.01 -11.59 19.54
C ARG A 37 -0.01 -11.49 20.70
N PHE A 38 -1.11 -10.78 20.50
CA PHE A 38 -2.13 -10.54 21.51
C PHE A 38 -3.29 -11.53 21.42
N VAL A 39 -3.74 -11.86 20.20
CA VAL A 39 -4.92 -12.73 19.96
C VAL A 39 -4.58 -14.18 19.62
N GLY A 40 -3.34 -14.48 19.23
CA GLY A 40 -2.90 -15.83 18.85
C GLY A 40 -2.08 -16.52 19.94
N ARG A 41 -2.71 -16.81 21.10
CA ARG A 41 -2.02 -17.36 22.28
C ARG A 41 -1.73 -18.85 22.15
N ASN A 42 -2.50 -19.57 21.33
CA ASN A 42 -2.26 -20.96 20.95
C ASN A 42 -2.27 -21.14 19.43
N ASP A 43 -1.78 -22.28 18.95
CA ASP A 43 -1.65 -22.55 17.51
C ASP A 43 -2.98 -22.51 16.76
N ALA A 44 -4.07 -22.95 17.40
CA ALA A 44 -5.40 -22.92 16.80
C ALA A 44 -5.89 -21.48 16.57
N GLU A 45 -5.74 -20.59 17.57
CA GLU A 45 -6.08 -19.18 17.47
C GLU A 45 -5.25 -18.45 16.42
N ARG A 46 -3.94 -18.73 16.37
CA ARG A 46 -3.04 -18.17 15.35
C ARG A 46 -3.49 -18.57 13.94
N ARG A 47 -3.82 -19.85 13.76
CA ARG A 47 -4.26 -20.38 12.47
C ARG A 47 -5.59 -19.79 12.04
N THR A 48 -6.53 -19.62 12.97
CA THR A 48 -7.81 -18.92 12.71
C THR A 48 -7.57 -17.47 12.29
N ALA A 49 -6.72 -16.71 13.00
CA ALA A 49 -6.41 -15.34 12.64
C ALA A 49 -5.75 -15.24 11.25
N LEU A 50 -4.79 -16.12 10.95
CA LEU A 50 -4.10 -16.17 9.65
C LEU A 50 -5.05 -16.56 8.50
N ASN A 51 -6.04 -17.42 8.76
CA ASN A 51 -7.02 -17.82 7.74
C ASN A 51 -7.94 -16.67 7.30
N ILE A 52 -8.06 -15.59 8.09
CA ILE A 52 -8.81 -14.38 7.69
C ILE A 52 -8.14 -13.68 6.51
N ILE A 53 -6.80 -13.63 6.52
CA ILE A 53 -6.00 -12.90 5.52
C ILE A 53 -5.43 -13.81 4.42
N GLY A 54 -5.26 -15.10 4.70
CA GLY A 54 -4.61 -16.07 3.82
C GLY A 54 -5.10 -16.07 2.36
N PRO A 55 -6.41 -16.00 2.07
CA PRO A 55 -6.90 -16.00 0.68
C PRO A 55 -6.58 -14.74 -0.12
N HIS A 56 -6.27 -13.62 0.53
CA HIS A 56 -6.16 -12.30 -0.13
C HIS A 56 -4.76 -11.68 -0.01
N TRP A 57 -3.97 -12.12 0.97
CA TRP A 57 -2.64 -11.57 1.30
C TRP A 57 -1.76 -11.36 0.07
N ASP A 58 -1.59 -12.39 -0.74
CA ASP A 58 -0.67 -12.35 -1.89
C ASP A 58 -1.15 -11.34 -2.96
N GLY A 59 -2.46 -11.29 -3.20
CA GLY A 59 -3.07 -10.31 -4.09
C GLY A 59 -2.97 -8.88 -3.55
N ASN A 60 -3.06 -8.72 -2.23
CA ASN A 60 -2.96 -7.40 -1.59
C ASN A 60 -1.57 -6.79 -1.72
N GLN A 61 -0.51 -7.60 -1.84
CA GLN A 61 0.86 -7.08 -2.06
C GLN A 61 1.01 -6.32 -3.39
N VAL A 62 0.21 -6.66 -4.40
CA VAL A 62 0.26 -6.00 -5.71
C VAL A 62 -0.08 -4.51 -5.59
N TRP A 63 -0.81 -4.08 -4.55
CA TRP A 63 -1.09 -2.67 -4.31
C TRP A 63 0.16 -1.83 -4.07
N PHE A 64 1.22 -2.39 -3.49
CA PHE A 64 2.49 -1.68 -3.36
C PHE A 64 3.17 -1.44 -4.71
N ILE A 65 3.12 -2.45 -5.58
CA ILE A 65 3.67 -2.37 -6.94
C ILE A 65 2.89 -1.32 -7.74
N LEU A 66 1.55 -1.36 -7.65
CA LEU A 66 0.68 -0.38 -8.28
C LEU A 66 0.90 1.02 -7.72
N GLY A 67 1.04 1.16 -6.40
CA GLY A 67 1.39 2.40 -5.70
C GLY A 67 2.68 3.02 -6.22
N GLY A 68 3.77 2.24 -6.21
CA GLY A 68 5.07 2.68 -6.74
C GLY A 68 5.01 3.06 -8.22
N GLY A 69 4.35 2.23 -9.04
CA GLY A 69 4.18 2.48 -10.48
C GLY A 69 3.36 3.73 -10.79
N ALA A 70 2.26 3.95 -10.08
CA ALA A 70 1.39 5.11 -10.26
C ALA A 70 2.10 6.42 -9.88
N ILE A 71 2.88 6.42 -8.79
CA ILE A 71 3.67 7.60 -8.39
C ILE A 71 4.76 7.89 -9.43
N PHE A 72 5.43 6.85 -9.94
CA PHE A 72 6.45 6.99 -10.98
C PHE A 72 5.86 7.57 -12.28
N ALA A 73 4.67 7.11 -12.68
CA ALA A 73 3.95 7.61 -13.86
C ALA A 73 3.46 9.06 -13.68
N ALA A 74 2.93 9.40 -12.49
CA ALA A 74 2.40 10.72 -12.19
C ALA A 74 3.52 11.77 -12.06
N PHE A 75 4.64 11.41 -11.44
CA PHE A 75 5.71 12.33 -11.09
C PHE A 75 7.11 11.72 -11.30
N PRO A 76 7.56 11.54 -12.55
CA PRO A 76 8.83 10.87 -12.84
C PRO A 76 10.04 11.58 -12.24
N ARG A 77 10.12 12.92 -12.35
CA ARG A 77 11.27 13.68 -11.84
C ARG A 77 11.39 13.71 -10.31
N SER A 78 10.28 13.78 -9.57
CA SER A 78 10.34 13.74 -8.11
C SER A 78 10.60 12.34 -7.58
N THR A 79 10.07 11.31 -8.24
CA THR A 79 10.24 9.91 -7.84
C THR A 79 11.71 9.50 -7.94
N VAL A 80 12.39 9.86 -9.04
CA VAL A 80 13.81 9.55 -9.26
C VAL A 80 14.71 10.27 -8.25
N HIS A 81 14.43 11.53 -7.93
CA HIS A 81 15.25 12.27 -6.96
C HIS A 81 15.05 11.76 -5.52
N ARG A 82 13.84 11.32 -5.17
CA ARG A 82 13.51 10.88 -3.80
C ARG A 82 13.86 9.41 -3.54
N SER A 83 13.89 8.54 -4.56
CA SER A 83 14.26 7.13 -4.41
C SER A 83 15.76 6.92 -4.16
N GLN A 84 16.62 7.80 -4.68
CA GLN A 84 18.07 7.78 -4.43
C GLN A 84 18.43 7.98 -2.95
N PHE A 85 17.60 8.71 -2.21
CA PHE A 85 17.81 9.01 -0.80
C PHE A 85 17.46 7.82 0.12
N PHE A 86 16.53 6.94 -0.30
CA PHE A 86 16.04 5.81 0.51
C PHE A 86 16.86 4.51 0.29
N MET A 87 17.56 4.39 -0.84
CA MET A 87 18.39 3.21 -1.17
C MET A 87 19.85 3.31 -0.64
N TRP A 88 20.25 4.47 -0.12
CA TRP A 88 21.62 4.74 0.36
C TRP A 88 21.67 5.15 1.84
N SER A 89 20.68 4.74 2.64
CA SER A 89 20.61 4.97 4.10
C SER A 89 20.59 3.67 4.88
#